data_AF-A0A1G8Z9R5-F1
#
_entry.id   AF-A0A1G8Z9R5-F1
#
_cell.length_a   1.000
_cell.length_b   1.000
_cell.length_c   1.000
_cell.angle_alpha   90.00
_cell.angle_beta   90.00
_cell.angle_gamma   90.00
#
_symmetry.space_group_name_H-M   'P 1'
#
loop_
_entity.id
_entity.type
_entity.pdbx_description
1 polymer ?
#
loop_
_entity_poly.entity_id
_entity_poly.type
_entity_poly.pdbx_seq_one_letter_code
_entity_poly.pdbx_strand_id
1 'polypeptide(L)'
;MEIKEYIESGVLEAYVLGSASEKEINELLTLKDRHPQIQAALTQLEEDLERIALHGAITTPAETWSKIETELNEITRRQNFTGLKITKAPSINGHAKNGNTGEFVEVQGPSSHMRVHKLWRWVLAAIFVLGKIFLGFAIYYYLENRQVKQEIQKLKQELKNSQKR
;
A
#
# COMPACT_ATOMS: atom_id res chain seq x y z
N MET A 1 -12.62 -24.29 7.06
CA MET A 1 -12.18 -23.15 7.90
C MET A 1 -13.37 -22.74 8.73
N GLU A 2 -13.19 -22.52 10.02
CA GLU A 2 -14.25 -21.96 10.86
C GLU A 2 -14.47 -20.51 10.45
N ILE A 3 -15.73 -20.11 10.25
CA ILE A 3 -16.06 -18.78 9.75
C ILE A 3 -15.54 -17.66 10.67
N LYS A 4 -15.49 -17.96 11.98
CA LYS A 4 -14.96 -17.06 13.01
C LYS A 4 -13.46 -16.83 12.82
N GLU A 5 -12.70 -17.88 12.50
CA GLU A 5 -11.26 -17.79 12.27
C GLU A 5 -10.95 -16.96 11.02
N TYR A 6 -11.81 -17.03 10.00
CA TYR A 6 -11.70 -16.19 8.80
C TYR A 6 -11.99 -14.71 9.09
N ILE A 7 -12.99 -14.42 9.94
CA ILE A 7 -13.27 -13.05 10.37
C ILE A 7 -12.09 -12.49 11.17
N GLU A 8 -11.45 -13.31 12.00
CA GLU A 8 -10.29 -12.92 12.81
C GLU A 8 -8.96 -12.93 12.04
N SER A 9 -8.94 -13.33 10.76
CA SER A 9 -7.69 -13.51 10.00
C SER A 9 -7.10 -12.21 9.44
N GLY A 10 -7.81 -11.08 9.56
CA GLY A 10 -7.37 -9.78 9.02
C GLY A 10 -7.75 -9.52 7.55
N VAL A 11 -8.47 -10.44 6.90
CA VAL A 11 -8.81 -10.34 5.47
C VAL A 11 -9.88 -9.27 5.22
N LEU A 12 -10.83 -9.11 6.14
CA LEU A 12 -11.88 -8.10 6.04
C LEU A 12 -11.27 -6.69 6.16
N GLU A 13 -10.32 -6.50 7.06
CA GLU A 13 -9.57 -5.26 7.26
C GLU A 13 -8.74 -4.91 6.03
N ALA A 14 -8.00 -5.89 5.49
CA ALA A 14 -7.25 -5.71 4.26
C ALA A 14 -8.19 -5.34 3.09
N TYR A 15 -9.37 -5.95 3.03
CA TYR A 15 -10.36 -5.65 1.99
C TYR A 15 -10.89 -4.22 2.09
N VAL A 16 -11.39 -3.80 3.26
CA VAL A 16 -11.96 -2.46 3.43
C VAL A 16 -10.92 -1.36 3.28
N LEU A 17 -9.67 -1.62 3.67
CA LEU A 17 -8.55 -0.69 3.48
C LEU A 17 -7.98 -0.70 2.05
N GLY A 18 -8.46 -1.57 1.17
CA GLY A 18 -8.01 -1.68 -0.22
C GLY A 18 -6.59 -2.26 -0.38
N SER A 19 -6.10 -3.01 0.61
CA SER A 19 -4.78 -3.66 0.60
C SER A 19 -4.84 -5.19 0.41
N ALA A 20 -6.04 -5.78 0.35
CA ALA A 20 -6.22 -7.20 0.08
C ALA A 20 -5.76 -7.59 -1.33
N SER A 21 -5.20 -8.79 -1.45
CA SER A 21 -4.86 -9.39 -2.75
C SER A 21 -6.12 -9.81 -3.53
N GLU A 22 -6.00 -9.90 -4.86
CA GLU A 22 -7.10 -10.38 -5.71
C GLU A 22 -7.61 -11.78 -5.29
N LYS A 23 -6.73 -12.63 -4.77
CA LYS A 23 -7.12 -13.95 -4.27
C LYS A 23 -8.02 -13.84 -3.04
N GLU A 24 -7.63 -13.02 -2.08
CA GLU A 24 -8.39 -12.79 -0.84
C GLU A 24 -9.73 -12.12 -1.12
N ILE A 25 -9.76 -11.16 -2.07
CA ILE A 25 -11.00 -10.51 -2.52
C ILE A 25 -11.97 -11.56 -3.09
N ASN A 26 -11.50 -12.40 -4.01
CA ASN A 26 -12.35 -13.43 -4.62
C ASN A 26 -12.86 -14.44 -3.59
N GLU A 27 -12.02 -14.82 -2.64
CA GLU A 27 -12.40 -15.69 -1.52
C GLU A 27 -13.47 -15.04 -0.63
N LEU A 28 -13.28 -13.77 -0.25
CA LEU A 28 -14.22 -13.01 0.56
C LEU A 28 -15.59 -12.90 -0.12
N LEU A 29 -15.61 -12.53 -1.41
CA LEU A 29 -16.85 -12.43 -2.19
C LEU A 29 -17.57 -13.78 -2.26
N THR A 30 -16.83 -14.87 -2.46
CA THR A 30 -17.40 -16.22 -2.50
C THR A 30 -17.98 -16.65 -1.16
N LEU A 31 -17.32 -16.29 -0.05
CA LEU A 31 -17.76 -16.64 1.30
C LEU A 31 -18.90 -15.76 1.80
N LYS A 32 -18.92 -14.48 1.40
CA LYS A 32 -19.98 -13.51 1.72
C LYS A 32 -21.36 -14.00 1.29
N ASP A 33 -21.47 -14.63 0.12
CA ASP A 33 -22.74 -15.19 -0.36
C ASP A 33 -23.25 -16.39 0.47
N ARG A 34 -22.34 -17.12 1.13
CA ARG A 34 -22.66 -18.34 1.88
C ARG A 34 -22.83 -18.09 3.37
N HIS A 35 -22.22 -17.03 3.90
CA HIS A 35 -22.14 -16.75 5.33
C HIS A 35 -22.53 -15.30 5.64
N PRO A 36 -23.77 -15.04 6.08
CA PRO A 36 -24.22 -13.67 6.41
C PRO A 36 -23.44 -13.04 7.57
N GLN A 37 -22.75 -13.85 8.37
CA GLN A 37 -21.87 -13.40 9.46
C GLN A 37 -20.70 -12.56 8.93
N ILE A 38 -20.18 -12.87 7.74
CA ILE A 38 -19.12 -12.07 7.11
C ILE A 38 -19.67 -10.69 6.74
N GLN A 39 -20.87 -10.63 6.17
CA GLN A 39 -21.48 -9.35 5.82
C GLN A 39 -21.72 -8.49 7.07
N ALA A 40 -22.19 -9.09 8.16
CA ALA A 40 -22.38 -8.37 9.42
C ALA A 40 -21.06 -7.81 9.98
N ALA A 41 -20.00 -8.62 9.97
CA ALA A 41 -18.67 -8.20 10.41
C ALA A 41 -18.10 -7.09 9.49
N LEU A 42 -18.32 -7.19 8.19
CA LEU A 42 -17.88 -6.19 7.22
C LEU A 42 -18.58 -4.84 7.43
N THR A 43 -19.90 -4.85 7.64
CA THR A 43 -20.66 -3.63 7.91
C THR A 43 -20.23 -2.98 9.23
N GLN A 44 -20.00 -3.76 10.29
CA GLN A 44 -19.50 -3.22 11.55
C GLN A 44 -18.12 -2.55 11.39
N LEU A 45 -17.24 -3.16 10.59
CA LEU A 45 -15.93 -2.60 10.29
C LEU A 45 -16.02 -1.30 9.48
N GLU A 46 -16.92 -1.25 8.50
CA GLU A 46 -17.20 -0.03 7.70
C GLU A 46 -17.72 1.12 8.58
N GLU A 47 -18.65 0.85 9.50
CA GLU A 47 -19.17 1.84 10.45
C GLU A 47 -18.09 2.38 11.40
N ASP A 48 -17.18 1.52 11.86
CA ASP A 48 -16.08 1.93 12.72
C ASP A 48 -15.07 2.81 11.96
N LEU A 49 -14.78 2.48 10.70
CA LEU A 49 -13.94 3.32 9.83
C LEU A 49 -14.61 4.65 9.47
N GLU A 50 -15.92 4.66 9.24
CA GLU A 50 -16.69 5.90 9.04
C GLU A 50 -16.56 6.82 10.25
N ARG A 51 -16.71 6.29 11.47
CA ARG A 51 -16.54 7.07 12.70
C ARG A 51 -15.17 7.70 12.80
N ILE A 52 -14.11 6.92 12.50
CA ILE A 52 -12.73 7.42 12.48
C ILE A 52 -12.56 8.53 11.43
N ALA A 53 -13.10 8.33 10.22
CA ALA A 53 -13.02 9.31 9.15
C ALA A 53 -13.75 10.62 9.49
N LEU A 54 -14.93 10.52 10.13
CA LEU A 54 -15.68 11.69 10.60
C LEU A 54 -14.94 12.47 11.68
N HIS A 55 -14.27 11.78 12.61
CA HIS A 55 -13.43 12.45 13.62
C HIS A 55 -12.22 13.18 13.00
N GLY A 56 -11.69 12.68 11.89
CA GLY A 56 -10.59 13.28 11.15
C GLY A 56 -11.02 14.25 10.04
N ALA A 57 -12.30 14.60 9.94
CA ALA A 57 -12.82 15.39 8.84
C ALA A 57 -12.25 16.82 8.83
N ILE A 58 -11.83 17.28 7.65
CA ILE A 58 -11.35 18.65 7.40
C ILE A 58 -12.32 19.39 6.49
N THR A 59 -12.44 20.70 6.69
CA THR A 59 -13.28 21.55 5.84
C THR A 59 -12.75 21.53 4.41
N THR A 60 -13.57 21.07 3.47
CA THR A 60 -13.26 21.09 2.05
C THR A 60 -13.28 22.53 1.50
N PRO A 61 -12.48 22.85 0.46
CA PRO A 61 -12.60 24.13 -0.25
C PRO A 61 -14.02 24.39 -0.76
N ALA A 62 -14.47 25.64 -0.73
CA ALA A 62 -15.83 26.03 -1.10
C ALA A 62 -16.22 25.65 -2.56
N GLU A 63 -15.24 25.61 -3.47
CA GLU A 63 -15.48 25.25 -4.87
C GLU A 63 -15.66 23.75 -5.12
N THR A 64 -15.31 22.88 -4.17
CA THR A 64 -15.28 21.42 -4.38
C THR A 64 -16.66 20.89 -4.77
N TRP A 65 -17.72 21.35 -4.10
CA TRP A 65 -19.09 20.94 -4.43
C TRP A 65 -19.49 21.35 -5.85
N SER A 66 -19.19 22.59 -6.25
CA SER A 66 -19.52 23.09 -7.59
C SER A 66 -18.83 22.32 -8.72
N LYS A 67 -17.57 21.89 -8.49
CA LYS A 67 -16.83 21.03 -9.43
C LYS A 67 -17.49 19.66 -9.57
N ILE A 68 -17.82 19.02 -8.45
CA ILE A 68 -18.50 17.70 -8.44
C ILE A 68 -19.85 17.78 -9.15
N GLU A 69 -20.65 18.81 -8.86
CA GLU A 69 -21.96 19.02 -9.48
C GLU A 69 -21.87 19.21 -11.00
N THR A 70 -20.87 19.97 -11.46
CA THR A 70 -20.64 20.19 -12.90
C THR A 70 -20.33 18.88 -13.62
N GLU A 71 -19.38 18.09 -13.10
CA GLU A 71 -18.98 16.79 -13.67
C GLU A 71 -20.16 15.78 -13.68
N LEU A 72 -20.94 15.73 -12.60
CA LEU A 72 -22.11 14.86 -12.51
C LEU A 72 -23.17 15.22 -13.56
N ASN A 73 -23.40 16.52 -13.77
CA ASN A 73 -24.32 17.03 -14.79
C ASN A 73 -23.82 16.72 -16.21
N GLU A 74 -22.50 16.74 -16.46
CA GLU A 74 -21.93 16.33 -17.74
C GLU A 74 -22.13 14.83 -18.02
N ILE A 75 -21.83 13.96 -17.05
CA ILE A 75 -22.04 12.51 -17.18
C ILE A 75 -23.50 12.20 -17.48
N THR A 76 -24.43 12.84 -16.76
CA THR A 76 -25.87 12.68 -16.97
C THR A 76 -26.29 13.17 -18.36
N ARG A 77 -25.72 14.28 -18.85
CA ARG A 77 -25.98 14.78 -20.21
C ARG A 77 -25.50 13.81 -21.29
N ARG A 78 -24.35 13.16 -21.08
CA ARG A 78 -23.78 12.19 -22.03
C ARG A 78 -24.60 10.89 -22.10
N GLN A 79 -25.29 10.45 -21.05
CA GLN A 79 -26.11 9.23 -21.12
C GLN A 79 -27.28 9.33 -22.12
N ASN A 80 -27.67 10.53 -22.57
CA ASN A 80 -28.61 10.72 -23.67
C ASN A 80 -27.98 10.48 -25.06
N PHE A 81 -27.12 9.46 -25.22
CA PHE A 81 -26.74 8.96 -26.54
C PHE A 81 -27.90 8.15 -27.13
N THR A 82 -28.94 8.83 -27.60
CA THR A 82 -29.87 8.25 -28.56
C THR A 82 -29.12 7.93 -29.86
N GLY A 83 -28.71 6.68 -30.01
CA GLY A 83 -28.32 6.11 -31.28
C GLY A 83 -26.84 6.25 -31.65
N LEU A 84 -25.97 5.47 -30.98
CA LEU A 84 -24.84 4.89 -31.70
C LEU A 84 -25.42 3.98 -32.78
N LYS A 85 -25.59 4.51 -34.01
CA LYS A 85 -25.74 3.67 -35.20
C LYS A 85 -24.46 2.85 -35.31
N ILE A 86 -24.50 1.62 -34.81
CA ILE A 86 -23.52 0.61 -35.17
C ILE A 86 -23.75 0.32 -36.65
N THR A 87 -23.16 1.14 -37.51
CA THR A 87 -23.03 0.81 -38.92
C THR A 87 -22.18 -0.45 -38.97
N LYS A 88 -22.79 -1.53 -39.48
CA LYS A 88 -22.15 -2.85 -39.69
C LYS A 88 -20.73 -2.67 -40.21
N ALA A 89 -19.80 -3.42 -39.61
CA ALA A 89 -18.39 -3.44 -39.96
C ALA A 89 -18.19 -3.44 -41.49
N PRO A 90 -17.37 -2.54 -42.05
CA PRO A 90 -17.07 -2.58 -43.47
C PRO A 90 -16.22 -3.82 -43.75
N SER A 91 -16.69 -4.63 -44.70
CA SER A 91 -15.94 -5.71 -45.33
C SER A 91 -14.53 -5.25 -45.68
N ILE A 92 -13.52 -5.93 -45.14
CA ILE A 92 -12.12 -5.76 -45.53
C ILE A 92 -12.00 -6.19 -46.98
N ASN A 93 -11.95 -5.23 -47.90
CA ASN A 93 -11.29 -5.32 -49.20
C ASN A 93 -11.23 -3.93 -49.83
N GLY A 94 -10.01 -3.43 -50.05
CA GLY A 94 -9.76 -2.31 -50.97
C GLY A 94 -9.09 -1.10 -50.33
N HIS A 95 -7.83 -0.90 -50.70
CA HIS A 95 -7.05 0.31 -50.47
C HIS A 95 -7.75 1.57 -51.01
N ALA A 96 -7.79 2.66 -50.23
CA ALA A 96 -7.53 4.03 -50.72
C ALA A 96 -7.60 5.08 -49.59
N LYS A 97 -6.45 5.73 -49.37
CA LYS A 97 -6.22 7.16 -49.12
C LYS A 97 -7.24 8.03 -48.34
N ASN A 98 -6.63 8.70 -47.35
CA ASN A 98 -6.71 10.13 -47.04
C ASN A 98 -7.87 10.61 -46.15
N GLY A 99 -7.53 11.30 -45.06
CA GLY A 99 -8.47 12.05 -44.24
C GLY A 99 -8.31 11.84 -42.74
N ASN A 100 -7.36 12.59 -42.16
CA ASN A 100 -7.32 13.09 -40.78
C ASN A 100 -8.49 12.60 -39.87
N THR A 101 -8.29 11.50 -39.16
CA THR A 101 -9.26 10.97 -38.18
C THR A 101 -8.52 10.60 -36.90
N GLY A 102 -9.12 11.05 -35.79
CA GLY A 102 -8.51 11.22 -34.48
C GLY A 102 -7.65 10.05 -34.03
N GLU A 103 -6.45 10.41 -33.63
CA GLU A 103 -5.55 9.66 -32.77
C GLU A 103 -6.34 9.11 -31.58
N PHE A 104 -6.66 7.82 -31.64
CA PHE A 104 -7.17 7.10 -30.48
C PHE A 104 -6.05 7.09 -29.44
N VAL A 105 -6.23 7.85 -28.37
CA VAL A 105 -5.35 7.78 -27.20
C VAL A 105 -5.56 6.41 -26.57
N GLU A 106 -4.62 5.51 -26.83
CA GLU A 106 -4.49 4.25 -26.10
C GLU A 106 -4.24 4.60 -24.63
N VAL A 107 -5.30 4.56 -23.82
CA VAL A 107 -5.20 4.81 -22.38
C VAL A 107 -4.42 3.65 -21.79
N GLN A 108 -3.11 3.80 -21.70
CA GLN A 108 -2.24 2.96 -20.88
C GLN A 108 -2.76 3.04 -19.45
N GLY A 109 -3.43 1.97 -19.00
CA GLY A 109 -3.80 1.80 -17.60
C GLY A 109 -2.57 2.02 -16.70
N PRO A 110 -2.74 2.53 -15.48
CA PRO A 110 -1.63 2.80 -14.58
C PRO A 110 -0.88 1.48 -14.35
N SER A 111 0.26 1.34 -15.01
CA SER A 111 1.11 0.16 -14.85
C SER A 111 1.55 0.10 -13.38
N SER A 112 0.96 -0.81 -12.62
CA SER A 112 1.34 -1.16 -11.25
C SER A 112 2.65 -1.96 -11.24
N HIS A 113 3.62 -1.56 -12.08
CA HIS A 113 4.98 -2.03 -12.01
C HIS A 113 5.74 -0.96 -11.23
N MET A 114 5.90 -1.17 -9.93
CA MET A 114 6.70 -0.33 -9.06
C MET A 114 8.14 -0.30 -9.60
N ARG A 115 8.41 0.67 -10.48
CA ARG A 115 9.72 0.93 -11.04
C ARG A 115 10.60 1.35 -9.88
N VAL A 116 11.30 0.38 -9.31
CA VAL A 116 12.35 0.63 -8.31
C VAL A 116 13.29 1.67 -8.94
N HIS A 117 13.18 2.91 -8.47
CA HIS A 117 13.88 4.04 -9.06
C HIS A 117 15.38 3.71 -9.06
N LYS A 118 16.11 4.10 -10.11
CA LYS A 118 17.54 3.80 -10.30
C LYS A 118 18.42 4.18 -9.10
N LEU A 119 17.91 5.03 -8.19
CA LEU A 119 18.50 5.41 -6.91
C LEU A 119 18.41 4.34 -5.81
N TRP A 120 17.37 3.50 -5.77
CA TRP A 120 17.21 2.48 -4.72
C TRP A 120 18.31 1.42 -4.73
N ARG A 121 18.87 1.14 -5.91
CA ARG A 121 20.05 0.28 -6.06
C ARG A 121 21.28 0.84 -5.34
N TRP A 122 21.45 2.17 -5.35
CA TRP A 122 22.53 2.84 -4.62
C TRP A 122 22.25 2.90 -3.12
N VAL A 123 20.98 3.06 -2.72
CA VAL A 123 20.56 3.03 -1.31
C VAL A 123 20.88 1.66 -0.68
N LEU A 124 20.52 0.56 -1.35
CA LEU A 124 20.83 -0.79 -0.87
C LEU A 124 22.33 -1.04 -0.77
N ALA A 125 23.11 -0.58 -1.75
CA ALA A 125 24.56 -0.69 -1.71
C ALA A 125 25.16 0.12 -0.54
N ALA A 126 24.68 1.34 -0.30
CA ALA A 126 25.14 2.18 0.79
C ALA A 126 24.86 1.56 2.18
N ILE A 127 23.68 0.98 2.38
CA ILE A 127 23.32 0.27 3.63
C ILE A 127 24.26 -0.91 3.87
N PHE A 128 24.57 -1.68 2.83
CA PHE A 128 25.46 -2.84 2.95
C PHE A 128 26.89 -2.44 3.33
N VAL A 129 27.40 -1.35 2.74
CA VAL A 129 28.71 -0.78 3.07
C VAL A 129 28.71 -0.22 4.49
N LEU A 130 27.67 0.53 4.88
CA LEU A 130 27.54 1.08 6.23
C LEU A 130 27.48 -0.03 7.29
N GLY A 131 26.76 -1.13 7.01
CA GLY A 131 26.70 -2.29 7.89
C GLY A 131 28.05 -2.96 8.11
N LYS A 132 28.92 -3.03 7.09
CA LYS A 132 30.28 -3.56 7.23
C LYS A 132 31.17 -2.68 8.11
N ILE A 133 31.07 -1.36 7.94
CA ILE A 133 31.78 -0.39 8.79
C ILE A 133 31.31 -0.54 10.24
N PHE A 134 30.00 -0.60 10.46
CA PHE A 134 29.41 -0.75 11.79
C PHE A 134 29.85 -2.06 12.47
N LEU A 135 29.92 -3.17 11.73
CA LEU A 135 30.41 -4.44 12.25
C LEU A 135 31.87 -4.36 12.68
N GLY A 136 32.73 -3.69 11.91
CA GLY A 136 34.12 -3.45 12.29
C GLY A 136 34.26 -2.64 13.56
N PHE A 137 33.50 -1.54 13.68
CA PHE A 137 33.44 -0.73 14.91
C PHE A 137 32.92 -1.51 16.11
N ALA A 138 31.89 -2.33 15.92
CA ALA A 138 31.33 -3.16 16.98
C ALA A 138 32.35 -4.18 17.51
N ILE A 139 33.12 -4.82 16.61
CA ILE A 139 34.20 -5.75 16.99
C ILE A 139 35.32 -5.01 17.73
N TYR A 140 35.74 -3.84 17.22
CA TYR A 140 36.76 -3.02 17.88
C TYR A 140 36.34 -2.62 19.30
N TYR A 141 35.13 -2.07 19.45
CA TYR A 141 34.60 -1.67 20.74
C TYR A 141 34.40 -2.86 21.70
N TYR A 142 33.99 -4.02 21.18
CA TYR A 142 33.85 -5.23 21.99
C TYR A 142 35.19 -5.72 22.55
N LEU A 143 36.27 -5.61 21.79
CA LEU A 143 37.62 -5.96 22.23
C LEU A 143 38.14 -4.97 23.29
N GLU A 144 38.02 -3.67 23.06
CA GLU A 144 38.43 -2.61 24.00
C GLU A 144 37.66 -2.72 25.33
N ASN A 145 36.33 -2.93 25.26
CA ASN A 145 35.48 -3.05 26.44
C ASN A 145 35.82 -4.29 27.31
N ARG A 146 36.40 -5.35 26.74
CA ARG A 146 36.91 -6.47 27.55
C ARG A 146 38.12 -6.06 28.39
N GLN A 147 39.00 -5.22 27.87
CA GLN A 147 40.18 -4.74 28.60
C GLN A 147 39.77 -3.80 29.75
N VAL A 148 38.87 -2.85 29.46
CA VAL A 148 38.30 -1.93 30.46
C VAL A 148 37.65 -2.69 31.61
N LYS A 149 36.93 -3.79 31.32
CA LYS A 149 36.34 -4.65 32.37
C LYS A 149 37.38 -5.38 33.21
N GLN A 150 38.51 -5.80 32.64
CA GLN A 150 39.58 -6.46 33.37
C GLN A 150 40.29 -5.51 34.34
N GLU A 151 40.53 -4.26 33.93
CA GLU A 151 41.12 -3.24 34.80
C GLU A 151 40.19 -2.89 35.97
N ILE A 152 38.89 -2.73 35.69
CA ILE A 152 37.87 -2.51 36.73
C ILE A 152 37.86 -3.66 37.75
N GLN A 153 38.01 -4.92 37.31
CA GLN A 153 38.06 -6.07 38.21
C GLN A 153 39.33 -6.07 39.06
N LYS A 154 40.49 -5.75 38.49
CA LYS A 154 41.76 -5.64 39.24
C LYS A 154 41.70 -4.53 40.29
N LEU A 155 41.21 -3.34 39.94
CA LEU A 155 41.03 -2.23 40.87
C LEU A 155 40.05 -2.58 42.01
N LYS A 156 38.94 -3.26 41.71
CA LYS A 156 38.03 -3.77 42.75
C LYS A 156 38.69 -4.79 43.67
N GLN A 157 39.55 -5.66 43.13
CA GLN A 157 40.28 -6.66 43.91
C GLN A 157 41.29 -6.00 44.85
N GLU A 158 42.02 -4.99 44.39
CA GLU A 158 42.97 -4.21 45.21
C GLU A 158 42.26 -3.44 46.33
N LEU A 159 41.13 -2.79 46.03
CA LEU A 159 40.29 -2.15 47.04
C LEU A 159 39.80 -3.14 48.10
N LYS A 160 39.33 -4.33 47.69
CA LYS A 160 38.84 -5.37 48.60
C LYS A 160 39.96 -5.95 49.48
N ASN A 161 41.16 -6.13 48.93
CA ASN A 161 42.31 -6.59 49.70
C ASN A 161 42.83 -5.51 50.68
N SER A 162 42.74 -4.24 50.29
CA SER A 162 43.11 -3.10 51.15
C SER A 162 42.11 -2.87 52.28
N GLN A 163 40.82 -3.13 52.06
CA GLN A 163 39.79 -3.07 53.11
C GLN A 163 39.81 -4.25 54.10
N LYS A 164 40.52 -5.34 53.77
CA LYS A 164 40.59 -6.56 54.60
C LYS A 164 41.84 -6.62 55.48
N ARG A 165 42.77 -5.66 55.33
CA ARG A 165 43.88 -5.38 56.25
C ARG A 165 43.45 -4.30 57.22
#